data_AF-A0A0G1T417-F1
#
_entry.id   AF-A0A0G1T417-F1
#
_cell.length_a   1.000
_cell.length_b   1.000
_cell.length_c   1.000
_cell.angle_alpha   90.00
_cell.angle_beta   90.00
_cell.angle_gamma   90.00
#
_symmetry.space_group_name_H-M   'P 1'
#
loop_
_entity.id
_entity.type
_entity.pdbx_description
1 polymer ?
#
loop_
_entity_poly.entity_id
_entity_poly.type
_entity_poly.pdbx_seq_one_letter_code
_entity_poly.pdbx_strand_id
1 'polypeptide(L)'
;RDEVSDNFRQKAFEVLDEKVKGQDLDDVSGGVLEEQLWHNGVNNATDRRMVRQTIDFTQQLPERNIVRYAIEKIKSGQAGQAQGELTGIFGVGDKIASFYLRDVALVFGLEEEIAEAELKYFQPVDTWVLQVAAKLAIVTGDVNLTRPTHIEKAKEQIIGACRTAGVSTLLFNAGAWYAGAYSLELLLAAD
;
A
#
# COMPACT_ATOMS: atom_id res chain seq x y z
N ARG A 1 -14.67 0.02 -7.81
CA ARG A 1 -13.86 1.11 -7.23
C ARG A 1 -14.71 2.36 -7.09
N ASP A 2 -14.43 3.23 -6.12
CA ASP A 2 -15.15 4.50 -5.93
C ASP A 2 -14.70 5.52 -6.98
N GLU A 3 -15.67 6.11 -7.69
CA GLU A 3 -15.51 7.16 -8.70
C GLU A 3 -14.65 8.33 -8.21
N VAL A 4 -14.73 8.67 -6.92
CA VAL A 4 -13.94 9.74 -6.30
C VAL A 4 -12.44 9.40 -6.34
N SER A 5 -12.07 8.15 -6.05
CA SER A 5 -10.67 7.71 -6.04
C SER A 5 -10.09 7.64 -7.46
N ASP A 6 -10.88 7.18 -8.42
CA ASP A 6 -10.45 7.10 -9.81
C ASP A 6 -10.28 8.50 -10.42
N ASN A 7 -11.19 9.44 -10.13
CA ASN A 7 -11.10 10.83 -10.54
C ASN A 7 -9.88 11.54 -9.91
N PHE A 8 -9.64 11.34 -8.61
CA PHE A 8 -8.43 11.83 -7.94
C PHE A 8 -7.17 11.34 -8.64
N ARG A 9 -7.06 10.02 -8.86
CA ARG A 9 -5.91 9.40 -9.51
C ARG A 9 -5.70 10.00 -10.90
N GLN A 10 -6.74 10.06 -11.73
CA GLN A 10 -6.62 10.57 -13.09
C GLN A 10 -6.07 12.01 -13.09
N LYS A 11 -6.69 12.91 -12.33
CA LYS A 11 -6.29 14.33 -12.27
C LYS A 11 -4.88 14.53 -11.73
N ALA A 12 -4.49 13.75 -10.72
CA ALA A 12 -3.13 13.82 -10.19
C ALA A 12 -2.11 13.33 -11.23
N PHE A 13 -2.40 12.22 -11.92
CA PHE A 13 -1.51 11.66 -12.93
C PHE A 13 -1.35 12.55 -14.16
N GLU A 14 -2.40 13.25 -14.60
CA GLU A 14 -2.30 14.22 -15.70
C GLU A 14 -1.24 15.29 -15.41
N VAL A 15 -1.28 15.89 -14.21
CA VAL A 15 -0.29 16.88 -13.77
C VAL A 15 1.12 16.29 -13.71
N LEU A 16 1.24 15.08 -13.15
CA LEU A 16 2.54 14.41 -13.00
C LEU A 16 3.13 13.98 -14.35
N ASP A 17 2.31 13.49 -15.27
CA ASP A 17 2.75 13.04 -16.60
C ASP A 17 3.25 14.21 -17.46
N GLU A 18 2.58 15.38 -17.39
CA GLU A 18 3.08 16.60 -18.02
C GLU A 18 4.47 17.01 -17.49
N LYS A 19 4.67 16.94 -16.17
CA LYS A 19 5.95 17.25 -15.53
C LYS A 19 7.05 16.21 -15.84
N VAL A 20 6.71 14.92 -15.83
CA VAL A 20 7.64 13.81 -16.12
C VAL A 20 8.06 13.81 -17.59
N LYS A 21 7.12 14.05 -18.52
CA LYS A 21 7.44 14.23 -19.96
C LYS A 21 8.30 15.47 -20.21
N GLY A 22 8.18 16.49 -19.38
CA GLY A 22 9.05 17.68 -19.38
C GLY A 22 10.46 17.45 -18.82
N GLN A 23 10.78 16.26 -18.32
CA GLN A 23 12.05 15.89 -17.65
C GLN A 23 12.42 16.74 -16.42
N ASP A 24 11.52 17.58 -15.93
CA ASP A 24 11.80 18.49 -14.82
C ASP A 24 11.16 18.01 -13.52
N LEU A 25 11.64 16.85 -13.04
CA LEU A 25 11.30 16.38 -11.70
C LEU A 25 12.00 17.21 -10.62
N ASP A 26 13.01 18.02 -10.97
CA ASP A 26 13.69 18.93 -10.05
C ASP A 26 12.81 20.14 -9.69
N ASP A 27 11.99 20.61 -10.64
CA ASP A 27 11.00 21.70 -10.49
C ASP A 27 9.62 21.24 -9.95
N VAL A 28 9.59 20.12 -9.20
CA VAL A 28 8.36 19.61 -8.56
C VAL A 28 8.35 19.86 -7.03
N SER A 29 9.41 20.48 -6.51
CA SER A 29 9.51 20.81 -5.08
C SER A 29 8.72 22.08 -4.72
N GLY A 30 7.93 22.01 -3.64
CA GLY A 30 7.28 23.19 -3.03
C GLY A 30 5.82 23.45 -3.47
N GLY A 31 5.38 24.70 -3.28
CA GLY A 31 3.97 25.12 -3.47
C GLY A 31 3.45 25.04 -4.91
N VAL A 32 4.34 24.99 -5.90
CA VAL A 32 3.98 24.96 -7.33
C VAL A 32 3.22 23.68 -7.69
N LEU A 33 3.69 22.51 -7.25
CA LEU A 33 2.96 21.24 -7.49
C LEU A 33 1.58 21.25 -6.82
N GLU A 34 1.49 21.80 -5.62
CA GLU A 34 0.21 21.87 -4.90
C GLU A 34 -0.80 22.77 -5.61
N GLU A 35 -0.36 23.93 -6.10
CA GLU A 35 -1.20 24.85 -6.89
C GLU A 35 -1.64 24.21 -8.21
N GLN A 36 -0.75 23.51 -8.90
CA GLN A 36 -1.07 22.79 -10.14
C GLN A 36 -2.08 21.67 -9.92
N LEU A 37 -1.90 20.85 -8.89
CA LEU A 37 -2.85 19.80 -8.51
C LEU A 37 -4.22 20.40 -8.17
N TRP A 38 -4.25 21.54 -7.48
CA TRP A 38 -5.49 22.24 -7.17
C TRP A 38 -6.19 22.74 -8.44
N HIS A 39 -5.46 23.39 -9.35
CA HIS A 39 -6.01 23.85 -10.63
C HIS A 39 -6.50 22.71 -11.52
N ASN A 40 -5.88 21.52 -11.46
CA ASN A 40 -6.36 20.34 -12.17
C ASN A 40 -7.49 19.59 -11.43
N GLY A 41 -8.03 20.18 -10.35
CA GLY A 41 -9.23 19.69 -9.68
C GLY A 41 -8.98 18.62 -8.60
N VAL A 42 -7.75 18.49 -8.11
CA VAL A 42 -7.45 17.75 -6.86
C VAL A 42 -7.76 18.67 -5.67
N ASN A 43 -9.05 18.83 -5.38
CA ASN A 43 -9.53 19.85 -4.43
C ASN A 43 -9.21 19.54 -2.96
N ASN A 44 -8.98 18.28 -2.61
CA ASN A 44 -8.64 17.87 -1.25
C ASN A 44 -7.17 18.19 -0.92
N ALA A 45 -6.95 19.10 0.04
CA ALA A 45 -5.61 19.49 0.47
C ALA A 45 -4.80 18.34 1.09
N THR A 46 -5.47 17.39 1.75
CA THR A 46 -4.85 16.18 2.28
C THR A 46 -4.26 15.32 1.17
N ASP A 47 -5.03 15.12 0.09
CA ASP A 47 -4.60 14.30 -1.03
C ASP A 47 -3.46 14.97 -1.80
N ARG A 48 -3.53 16.30 -2.01
CA ARG A 48 -2.40 17.06 -2.58
C ARG A 48 -1.14 16.95 -1.74
N ARG A 49 -1.26 17.07 -0.42
CA ARG A 49 -0.13 16.92 0.51
C ARG A 49 0.48 15.52 0.44
N MET A 50 -0.34 14.47 0.35
CA MET A 50 0.13 13.10 0.18
C MET A 50 0.95 12.97 -1.12
N VAL A 51 0.43 13.46 -2.25
CA VAL A 51 1.14 13.40 -3.55
C VAL A 51 2.47 14.13 -3.45
N ARG A 52 2.48 15.38 -2.97
CA ARG A 52 3.68 16.19 -2.81
C ARG A 52 4.74 15.48 -1.96
N GLN A 53 4.37 14.98 -0.79
CA GLN A 53 5.32 14.28 0.09
C GLN A 53 5.81 12.94 -0.48
N THR A 54 5.00 12.27 -1.32
CA THR A 54 5.45 11.07 -2.04
C THR A 54 6.53 11.41 -3.07
N ILE A 55 6.37 12.52 -3.79
CA ILE A 55 7.41 13.02 -4.70
C ILE A 55 8.66 13.45 -3.94
N ASP A 56 8.51 14.24 -2.87
CA ASP A 56 9.63 14.67 -2.02
C ASP A 56 10.43 13.47 -1.50
N PHE A 57 9.73 12.44 -1.00
CA PHE A 57 10.36 11.19 -0.55
C PHE A 57 11.12 10.53 -1.70
N THR A 58 10.48 10.38 -2.86
CA THR A 58 11.08 9.73 -4.03
C THR A 58 12.32 10.47 -4.53
N GLN A 59 12.32 11.80 -4.53
CA GLN A 59 13.48 12.61 -4.94
C GLN A 59 14.73 12.39 -4.07
N GLN A 60 14.55 11.98 -2.81
CA GLN A 60 15.65 11.71 -1.87
C GLN A 60 16.24 10.30 -2.05
N LEU A 61 15.60 9.44 -2.85
CA LEU A 61 16.02 8.06 -3.05
C LEU A 61 17.10 7.93 -4.14
N PRO A 62 17.96 6.90 -4.06
CA PRO A 62 18.87 6.56 -5.15
C PRO A 62 18.12 6.36 -6.48
N GLU A 63 18.56 7.08 -7.52
CA GLU A 63 17.92 7.10 -8.86
C GLU A 63 16.44 7.52 -8.85
N ARG A 64 15.95 8.13 -7.77
CA ARG A 64 14.57 8.58 -7.63
C ARG A 64 13.54 7.47 -7.90
N ASN A 65 13.88 6.24 -7.51
CA ASN A 65 13.09 5.07 -7.83
C ASN A 65 12.64 4.37 -6.55
N ILE A 66 11.40 4.67 -6.14
CA ILE A 66 10.79 4.10 -4.94
C ILE A 66 10.63 2.58 -5.01
N VAL A 67 10.37 2.03 -6.20
CA VAL A 67 10.23 0.58 -6.41
C VAL A 67 11.57 -0.10 -6.19
N ARG A 68 12.65 0.41 -6.80
CA ARG A 68 13.98 -0.16 -6.61
C ARG A 68 14.44 -0.05 -5.16
N TYR A 69 14.22 1.10 -4.53
CA TYR A 69 14.45 1.28 -3.10
C TYR A 69 13.74 0.21 -2.27
N ALA A 70 12.45 -0.03 -2.53
CA ALA A 70 11.69 -1.05 -1.80
C ALA A 70 12.24 -2.46 -2.02
N ILE A 71 12.56 -2.82 -3.27
CA ILE A 71 13.20 -4.11 -3.59
C ILE A 71 14.50 -4.27 -2.78
N GLU A 72 15.40 -3.30 -2.82
CA GLU A 72 16.67 -3.36 -2.09
C GLU A 72 16.48 -3.52 -0.57
N LYS A 73 15.49 -2.80 0.01
CA LYS A 73 15.14 -2.93 1.42
C LYS A 73 14.56 -4.30 1.77
N ILE A 74 13.72 -4.86 0.91
CA ILE A 74 13.18 -6.21 1.09
C ILE A 74 14.32 -7.24 1.08
N LYS A 75 15.18 -7.21 0.05
CA LYS A 75 16.28 -8.17 -0.11
C LYS A 75 17.33 -8.10 1.01
N SER A 76 17.50 -6.94 1.62
CA SER A 76 18.44 -6.72 2.73
C SER A 76 17.84 -6.96 4.12
N GLY A 77 16.58 -7.43 4.22
CA GLY A 77 15.91 -7.67 5.50
C GLY A 77 15.59 -6.37 6.26
N GLN A 78 15.34 -5.29 5.52
CA GLN A 78 15.06 -3.94 6.04
C GLN A 78 13.63 -3.48 5.67
N ALA A 79 12.68 -4.40 5.52
CA ALA A 79 11.30 -4.06 5.14
C ALA A 79 10.61 -3.25 6.25
N GLY A 80 10.90 -3.52 7.52
CA GLY A 80 10.43 -2.70 8.64
C GLY A 80 10.92 -1.25 8.59
N GLN A 81 12.17 -1.02 8.15
CA GLN A 81 12.68 0.34 7.94
C GLN A 81 11.94 1.02 6.77
N ALA A 82 11.79 0.31 5.65
CA ALA A 82 11.06 0.85 4.50
C ALA A 82 9.62 1.21 4.86
N GLN A 83 8.93 0.35 5.62
CA GLN A 83 7.58 0.63 6.11
C GLN A 83 7.55 1.89 6.98
N GLY A 84 8.46 2.01 7.95
CA GLY A 84 8.57 3.19 8.80
C GLY A 84 8.78 4.49 8.01
N GLU A 85 9.68 4.47 7.03
CA GLU A 85 9.94 5.63 6.15
C GLU A 85 8.71 5.99 5.30
N LEU A 86 8.03 4.99 4.72
CA LEU A 86 6.79 5.20 3.96
C LEU A 86 5.68 5.79 4.83
N THR A 87 5.55 5.36 6.09
CA THR A 87 4.55 5.92 7.01
C THR A 87 4.81 7.38 7.41
N GLY A 88 6.00 7.91 7.09
CA GLY A 88 6.30 9.34 7.21
C GLY A 88 5.56 10.21 6.18
N ILE A 89 5.02 9.62 5.11
CA ILE A 89 4.24 10.32 4.09
C ILE A 89 2.81 10.55 4.62
N PHE A 90 2.31 11.77 4.50
CA PHE A 90 0.98 12.14 4.99
C PHE A 90 -0.11 11.28 4.35
N GLY A 91 -0.98 10.72 5.20
CA GLY A 91 -2.06 9.83 4.78
C GLY A 91 -1.61 8.39 4.48
N VAL A 92 -0.31 8.08 4.47
CA VAL A 92 0.22 6.72 4.36
C VAL A 92 0.36 6.14 5.77
N GLY A 93 -0.65 5.40 6.20
CA GLY A 93 -0.57 4.62 7.44
C GLY A 93 0.00 3.23 7.22
N ASP A 94 0.12 2.47 8.32
CA ASP A 94 0.55 1.05 8.34
C ASP A 94 -0.08 0.22 7.22
N LYS A 95 -1.39 0.37 7.02
CA LYS A 95 -2.13 -0.28 5.95
C LYS A 95 -1.52 0.04 4.57
N ILE A 96 -1.45 1.30 4.19
CA ILE A 96 -1.03 1.70 2.82
C ILE A 96 0.44 1.34 2.58
N ALA A 97 1.31 1.54 3.57
CA ALA A 97 2.70 1.13 3.46
C ALA A 97 2.83 -0.39 3.26
N SER A 98 2.07 -1.19 4.00
CA SER A 98 2.07 -2.64 3.87
C SER A 98 1.46 -3.13 2.56
N PHE A 99 0.41 -2.44 2.05
CA PHE A 99 -0.12 -2.66 0.69
C PHE A 99 1.00 -2.50 -0.35
N TYR A 100 1.71 -1.37 -0.30
CA TYR A 100 2.78 -1.08 -1.24
C TYR A 100 3.91 -2.12 -1.21
N LEU A 101 4.42 -2.44 -0.02
CA LEU A 101 5.50 -3.43 0.12
C LEU A 101 5.09 -4.83 -0.34
N ARG A 102 3.87 -5.27 0.01
CA ARG A 102 3.31 -6.56 -0.45
C ARG A 102 3.21 -6.59 -1.97
N ASP A 103 2.71 -5.52 -2.59
CA ASP A 103 2.50 -5.49 -4.04
C ASP A 103 3.85 -5.47 -4.79
N VAL A 104 4.84 -4.73 -4.30
CA VAL A 104 6.22 -4.80 -4.81
C VAL A 104 6.77 -6.21 -4.68
N ALA A 105 6.65 -6.84 -3.50
CA ALA A 105 7.15 -8.20 -3.29
C ALA A 105 6.49 -9.22 -4.23
N LEU A 106 5.18 -9.14 -4.45
CA LEU A 106 4.45 -10.04 -5.35
C LEU A 106 4.83 -9.81 -6.82
N VAL A 107 4.86 -8.56 -7.29
CA VAL A 107 5.18 -8.23 -8.69
C VAL A 107 6.59 -8.66 -9.07
N PHE A 108 7.54 -8.55 -8.13
CA PHE A 108 8.95 -8.90 -8.37
C PHE A 108 9.35 -10.29 -7.85
N GLY A 109 8.39 -11.10 -7.37
CA GLY A 109 8.65 -12.48 -6.95
C GLY A 109 9.58 -12.62 -5.75
N LEU A 110 9.49 -11.70 -4.78
CA LEU A 110 10.42 -11.60 -3.65
C LEU A 110 9.99 -12.35 -2.39
N GLU A 111 8.87 -13.09 -2.41
CA GLU A 111 8.32 -13.71 -1.18
C GLU A 111 9.30 -14.66 -0.49
N GLU A 112 10.08 -15.43 -1.26
CA GLU A 112 11.09 -16.35 -0.74
C GLU A 112 12.30 -15.62 -0.10
N GLU A 113 12.49 -14.33 -0.40
CA GLU A 113 13.57 -13.50 0.16
C GLU A 113 13.14 -12.83 1.49
N ILE A 114 11.87 -12.94 1.88
CA ILE A 114 11.34 -12.29 3.09
C ILE A 114 11.53 -13.18 4.31
N ALA A 115 12.31 -12.68 5.28
CA ALA A 115 12.46 -13.33 6.57
C ALA A 115 11.12 -13.36 7.33
N GLU A 116 10.88 -14.43 8.09
CA GLU A 116 9.64 -14.61 8.86
C GLU A 116 9.29 -13.42 9.75
N ALA A 117 10.29 -12.84 10.42
CA ALA A 117 10.10 -11.69 11.31
C ALA A 117 9.65 -10.42 10.55
N GLU A 118 9.90 -10.34 9.24
CA GLU A 118 9.56 -9.21 8.39
C GLU A 118 8.15 -9.35 7.76
N LEU A 119 7.55 -10.55 7.76
CA LEU A 119 6.27 -10.82 7.08
C LEU A 119 5.15 -9.85 7.49
N LYS A 120 5.14 -9.39 8.75
CA LYS A 120 4.15 -8.42 9.27
C LYS A 120 4.14 -7.09 8.51
N TYR A 121 5.24 -6.69 7.89
CA TYR A 121 5.34 -5.44 7.12
C TYR A 121 4.70 -5.57 5.72
N PHE A 122 4.30 -6.79 5.32
CA PHE A 122 3.63 -7.10 4.06
C PHE A 122 2.16 -7.51 4.28
N GLN A 123 1.65 -7.36 5.50
CA GLN A 123 0.29 -7.76 5.88
C GLN A 123 -0.58 -6.53 6.12
N PRO A 124 -1.10 -5.87 5.08
CA PRO A 124 -2.09 -4.85 5.30
C PRO A 124 -3.36 -5.47 5.89
N VAL A 125 -3.83 -4.89 6.99
CA VAL A 125 -5.08 -5.29 7.65
C VAL A 125 -6.11 -4.19 7.40
N ASP A 126 -7.08 -4.49 6.55
CA ASP A 126 -8.21 -3.61 6.26
C ASP A 126 -9.54 -4.30 6.54
N THR A 127 -10.64 -3.61 6.24
CA THR A 127 -11.98 -4.14 6.48
C THR A 127 -12.24 -5.46 5.73
N TRP A 128 -11.75 -5.61 4.50
CA TRP A 128 -11.98 -6.81 3.69
C TRP A 128 -11.14 -7.98 4.17
N VAL A 129 -9.84 -7.74 4.40
CA VAL A 129 -8.92 -8.76 4.92
C VAL A 129 -9.43 -9.28 6.27
N LEU A 130 -9.90 -8.40 7.16
CA LEU A 130 -10.47 -8.80 8.44
C LEU A 130 -11.76 -9.61 8.29
N GLN A 131 -12.68 -9.19 7.41
CA GLN A 131 -13.93 -9.92 7.20
C GLN A 131 -13.67 -11.34 6.67
N VAL A 132 -12.75 -11.48 5.71
CA VAL A 132 -12.35 -12.79 5.19
C VAL A 132 -11.68 -13.62 6.28
N ALA A 133 -10.70 -13.07 6.99
CA ALA A 133 -9.99 -13.78 8.05
C ALA A 133 -10.93 -14.20 9.21
N ALA A 134 -11.91 -13.36 9.57
CA ALA A 134 -12.92 -13.68 10.58
C ALA A 134 -13.88 -14.78 10.10
N LYS A 135 -14.34 -14.73 8.84
CA LYS A 135 -15.17 -15.79 8.24
C LYS A 135 -14.45 -17.14 8.17
N LEU A 136 -13.13 -17.12 8.02
CA LEU A 136 -12.27 -18.30 8.06
C LEU A 136 -11.85 -18.71 9.49
N ALA A 137 -12.37 -18.03 10.52
CA ALA A 137 -12.02 -18.25 11.93
C ALA A 137 -10.51 -18.11 12.25
N ILE A 138 -9.77 -17.36 11.44
CA ILE A 138 -8.33 -17.06 11.65
C ILE A 138 -8.19 -15.97 12.71
N VAL A 139 -8.96 -14.90 12.55
CA VAL A 139 -8.99 -13.77 13.47
C VAL A 139 -10.24 -13.90 14.34
N THR A 140 -10.04 -13.94 15.65
CA THR A 140 -11.11 -14.14 16.63
C THR A 140 -11.28 -12.92 17.53
N GLY A 141 -12.53 -12.53 17.78
CA GLY A 141 -12.89 -11.37 18.60
C GLY A 141 -12.94 -10.06 17.82
N ASP A 142 -13.30 -8.98 18.51
CA ASP A 142 -13.48 -7.67 17.88
C ASP A 142 -12.13 -6.99 17.58
N VAL A 143 -11.79 -6.90 16.30
CA VAL A 143 -10.62 -6.14 15.84
C VAL A 143 -11.01 -4.70 15.58
N ASN A 144 -10.42 -3.78 16.33
CA ASN A 144 -10.58 -2.35 16.11
C ASN A 144 -9.42 -1.83 15.24
N LEU A 145 -9.73 -1.49 13.99
CA LEU A 145 -8.76 -0.95 13.02
C LEU A 145 -8.16 0.41 13.41
N THR A 146 -8.64 1.06 14.47
CA THR A 146 -8.00 2.28 15.02
C THR A 146 -7.02 1.99 16.15
N ARG A 147 -6.92 0.73 16.60
CA ARG A 147 -5.99 0.30 17.66
C ARG A 147 -4.82 -0.49 17.07
N PRO A 148 -3.59 0.06 17.08
CA PRO A 148 -2.40 -0.61 16.54
C PRO A 148 -2.18 -2.01 17.10
N THR A 149 -2.43 -2.21 18.41
CA THR A 149 -2.28 -3.53 19.04
C THR A 149 -3.27 -4.58 18.51
N HIS A 150 -4.46 -4.17 18.08
CA HIS A 150 -5.42 -5.09 17.44
C HIS A 150 -4.98 -5.44 16.00
N ILE A 151 -4.42 -4.46 15.27
CA ILE A 151 -3.86 -4.67 13.93
C ILE A 151 -2.69 -5.66 13.98
N GLU A 152 -1.72 -5.42 14.86
CA GLU A 152 -0.54 -6.30 15.00
C GLU A 152 -0.96 -7.73 15.35
N LYS A 153 -1.89 -7.90 16.30
CA LYS A 153 -2.45 -9.21 16.64
C LYS A 153 -3.11 -9.89 15.43
N ALA A 154 -3.88 -9.14 14.63
CA ALA A 154 -4.51 -9.70 13.43
C ALA A 154 -3.47 -10.15 12.39
N LYS A 155 -2.39 -9.38 12.18
CA LYS A 155 -1.27 -9.77 11.32
C LYS A 155 -0.63 -11.07 11.79
N GLU A 156 -0.31 -11.17 13.08
CA GLU A 156 0.28 -12.37 13.69
C GLU A 156 -0.61 -13.60 13.49
N GLN A 157 -1.92 -13.48 13.73
CA GLN A 157 -2.88 -14.57 13.53
C GLN A 157 -2.97 -15.00 12.06
N ILE A 158 -3.03 -14.05 11.13
CA ILE A 158 -3.07 -14.33 9.69
C ILE A 158 -1.79 -15.03 9.23
N ILE A 159 -0.62 -14.52 9.61
CA ILE A 159 0.69 -15.13 9.29
C ILE A 159 0.75 -16.55 9.84
N GLY A 160 0.40 -16.74 11.12
CA GLY A 160 0.41 -18.05 11.77
C GLY A 160 -0.50 -19.07 11.09
N ALA A 161 -1.72 -18.66 10.71
CA ALA A 161 -2.66 -19.52 10.00
C ALA A 161 -2.16 -19.90 8.60
N CYS A 162 -1.65 -18.93 7.82
CA CYS A 162 -1.12 -19.19 6.48
C CYS A 162 0.08 -20.17 6.53
N ARG A 163 0.99 -19.97 7.49
CA ARG A 163 2.14 -20.86 7.69
C ARG A 163 1.72 -22.26 8.09
N THR A 164 0.76 -22.39 9.01
CA THR A 164 0.23 -23.69 9.41
C THR A 164 -0.41 -24.44 8.23
N ALA A 165 -1.07 -23.70 7.34
CA ALA A 165 -1.68 -24.26 6.13
C ALA A 165 -0.69 -24.45 4.96
N GLY A 166 0.57 -24.00 5.08
CA GLY A 166 1.55 -24.09 4.01
C GLY A 166 1.23 -23.21 2.79
N VAL A 167 0.52 -22.10 2.97
CA VAL A 167 0.16 -21.17 1.90
C VAL A 167 0.92 -19.85 2.00
N SER A 168 1.10 -19.19 0.85
CA SER A 168 1.72 -17.86 0.77
C SER A 168 0.93 -16.85 1.60
N THR A 169 1.66 -16.12 2.45
CA THR A 169 1.04 -15.10 3.32
C THR A 169 0.67 -13.85 2.53
N LEU A 170 1.48 -13.51 1.51
CA LEU A 170 1.25 -12.35 0.65
C LEU A 170 0.07 -12.61 -0.29
N LEU A 171 0.00 -13.80 -0.91
CA LEU A 171 -1.10 -14.18 -1.80
C LEU A 171 -2.42 -14.38 -1.05
N PHE A 172 -2.39 -14.95 0.16
CA PHE A 172 -3.59 -14.99 1.00
C PHE A 172 -4.12 -13.58 1.22
N ASN A 173 -3.25 -12.64 1.61
CA ASN A 173 -3.65 -11.28 1.89
C ASN A 173 -4.18 -10.56 0.64
N ALA A 174 -3.48 -10.66 -0.50
CA ALA A 174 -3.92 -10.11 -1.78
C ALA A 174 -5.26 -10.72 -2.23
N GLY A 175 -5.43 -12.04 -2.09
CA GLY A 175 -6.65 -12.76 -2.42
C GLY A 175 -7.83 -12.40 -1.52
N ALA A 176 -7.61 -12.27 -0.20
CA ALA A 176 -8.62 -11.84 0.75
C ALA A 176 -9.11 -10.42 0.44
N TRP A 177 -8.19 -9.51 0.12
CA TRP A 177 -8.55 -8.16 -0.32
C TRP A 177 -9.34 -8.18 -1.63
N TYR A 178 -8.87 -8.92 -2.64
CA TYR A 178 -9.53 -9.01 -3.94
C TYR A 178 -10.94 -9.60 -3.84
N ALA A 179 -11.10 -10.70 -3.10
CA ALA A 179 -12.38 -11.35 -2.90
C ALA A 179 -13.41 -10.41 -2.23
N GLY A 180 -12.98 -9.58 -1.28
CA GLY A 180 -13.85 -8.57 -0.67
C GLY A 180 -14.18 -7.42 -1.63
N ALA A 181 -13.14 -6.84 -2.25
CA ALA A 181 -13.25 -5.67 -3.11
C ALA A 181 -14.03 -5.90 -4.41
N TYR A 182 -14.06 -7.15 -4.90
CA TYR A 182 -14.74 -7.56 -6.14
C TYR A 182 -15.80 -8.64 -5.90
N SER A 183 -16.38 -8.69 -4.70
CA SER A 183 -17.32 -9.73 -4.30
C SER A 183 -18.55 -9.82 -5.20
N LEU A 184 -19.08 -8.69 -5.67
CA LEU A 184 -20.24 -8.65 -6.58
C LEU A 184 -19.87 -9.15 -7.96
N GLU A 185 -18.74 -8.69 -8.51
CA GLU A 185 -18.26 -9.10 -9.82
C GLU A 185 -17.95 -10.59 -9.86
N LEU A 186 -17.33 -11.13 -8.80
CA LEU A 186 -17.10 -12.56 -8.66
C LEU A 186 -18.40 -13.37 -8.60
N LEU A 187 -19.42 -12.85 -7.92
CA LEU A 187 -20.73 -13.50 -7.85
C LEU A 187 -21.42 -13.53 -9.23
N LEU A 188 -21.31 -12.44 -9.99
CA LEU A 188 -21.91 -12.33 -11.34
C LEU A 188 -21.12 -13.09 -12.41
N ALA A 189 -19.83 -13.34 -12.19
CA ALA A 189 -18.99 -14.12 -13.09
C ALA A 189 -19.07 -15.64 -12.85
N ALA A 190 -19.88 -16.09 -11.89
CA ALA A 190 -20.04 -17.50 -11.54
C ALA A 190 -21.11 -18.25 -12.37
N ASP A 191 -21.62 -17.61 -13.43
CA ASP A 191 -22.50 -18.18 -14.46
C ASP A 191 -21.71 -18.76 -15.65
#